data_AF-A0AAP4PXE8-F1
#
_entry.id   AF-A0AAP4PXE8-F1
#
_cell.length_a   1.000
_cell.length_b   1.000
_cell.length_c   1.000
_cell.angle_alpha   90.00
_cell.angle_beta   90.00
_cell.angle_gamma   90.00
#
_symmetry.space_group_name_H-M   'P 1'
#
loop_
_entity.id
_entity.type
_entity.pdbx_description
1 polymer ?
#
loop_
_entity_poly.entity_id
_entity_poly.type
_entity_poly.pdbx_seq_one_letter_code
_entity_poly.pdbx_strand_id
1 'polypeptide(L)'
;MINSQLLKQILKSAKIEVKIEDIDLSDIGNELGLSEKEFLAEDYSLLIKIREYQIGFTNRLMHSYSKPIQDLEIFIEICKSIGINIHNRIVNNKTSKFITLKRLHQKSCLLSSEIIYLIKGGYASAALARWRTLLETSIVSLFLALNNDELSEKYLDYEIIERKKELNSYLENIDFLGFEKIDLNIQQEIENEYSLILNKYGKNFKNDYGWASENFD
;
A
#
# COMPACT_ATOMS: atom_id res chain seq x y z
N MET A 1 7.69 -12.76 12.90
CA MET A 1 8.98 -13.46 13.11
C MET A 1 10.09 -12.42 12.98
N ILE A 2 10.56 -11.87 14.10
CA ILE A 2 11.61 -10.84 14.11
C ILE A 2 12.95 -11.57 14.03
N ASN A 3 13.71 -11.37 12.95
CA ASN A 3 15.06 -11.93 12.87
C ASN A 3 15.99 -11.16 13.83
N SER A 4 16.80 -11.89 14.61
CA SER A 4 17.78 -11.37 15.57
C SER A 4 18.68 -10.26 14.99
N GLN A 5 18.97 -10.31 13.69
CA GLN A 5 19.81 -9.33 13.00
C GLN A 5 19.12 -7.97 12.81
N LEU A 6 17.80 -7.97 12.59
CA LEU A 6 16.97 -6.76 12.51
C LEU A 6 16.86 -6.09 13.88
N LEU A 7 16.66 -6.88 14.94
CA LEU A 7 16.57 -6.39 16.31
C LEU A 7 17.86 -5.69 16.75
N LYS A 8 19.03 -6.28 16.45
CA LYS A 8 20.35 -5.66 16.69
C LYS A 8 20.48 -4.28 16.04
N GLN A 9 19.99 -4.13 14.80
CA GLN A 9 20.05 -2.84 14.10
C GLN A 9 19.09 -1.79 14.67
N ILE A 10 17.88 -2.19 15.09
CA ILE A 10 16.91 -1.28 15.74
C ILE A 10 17.50 -0.72 17.05
N LEU A 11 18.12 -1.58 17.86
CA LEU A 11 18.75 -1.16 19.12
C LEU A 11 19.91 -0.18 18.87
N LYS A 12 20.73 -0.46 17.84
CA LYS A 12 21.84 0.42 17.44
C LYS A 12 21.35 1.77 16.92
N SER A 13 20.28 1.81 16.13
CA SER A 13 19.75 3.05 15.53
C SER A 13 19.01 3.94 16.54
N ALA A 14 18.42 3.34 17.57
CA ALA A 14 17.78 4.04 18.68
C ALA A 14 18.77 4.80 19.60
N LYS A 15 20.08 4.76 19.31
CA LYS A 15 21.18 5.33 20.14
C LYS A 15 21.13 4.87 21.60
N ILE A 16 20.61 3.67 21.82
CA ILE A 16 20.70 3.01 23.11
C ILE A 16 22.16 2.56 23.23
N GLU A 17 22.94 3.23 24.10
CA GLU A 17 24.34 2.90 24.39
C GLU A 17 24.42 1.59 25.18
N VAL A 18 24.14 0.48 24.52
CA VAL A 18 24.45 -0.83 25.06
C VAL A 18 25.45 -1.47 24.10
N LYS A 19 26.58 -1.93 24.64
CA LYS A 19 27.58 -2.68 23.87
C LYS A 19 26.87 -3.90 23.29
N ILE A 20 26.75 -3.94 21.96
CA ILE A 20 25.98 -4.97 21.23
C ILE A 20 26.54 -6.38 21.48
N GLU A 21 27.80 -6.48 21.91
CA GLU A 21 28.50 -7.71 22.31
C GLU A 21 28.11 -8.21 23.70
N ASP A 22 27.49 -7.37 24.53
CA ASP A 22 27.07 -7.69 25.91
C ASP A 22 25.54 -7.91 26.04
N ILE A 23 24.76 -7.79 24.95
CA ILE A 23 23.33 -8.14 24.94
C ILE A 23 23.20 -9.61 24.56
N ASP A 24 22.93 -10.44 25.55
CA ASP A 24 22.58 -11.83 25.31
C ASP A 24 21.20 -11.91 24.61
N LEU A 25 21.22 -12.03 23.28
CA LEU A 25 19.99 -12.20 22.49
C LEU A 25 19.37 -13.58 22.68
N SER A 26 20.07 -14.52 23.33
CA SER A 26 19.43 -15.75 23.79
C SER A 26 18.42 -15.45 24.90
N ASP A 27 18.63 -14.40 25.71
CA ASP A 27 17.64 -13.94 26.69
C ASP A 27 16.40 -13.35 26.03
N ILE A 28 16.50 -12.66 24.88
CA ILE A 28 15.30 -12.19 24.15
C ILE A 28 14.56 -13.35 23.50
N GLY A 29 15.28 -14.35 22.96
CA GLY A 29 14.66 -15.57 22.46
C GLY A 29 13.98 -16.38 23.58
N ASN A 30 14.59 -16.42 24.75
CA ASN A 30 14.05 -17.03 25.96
C ASN A 30 12.89 -16.21 26.53
N GLU A 31 12.94 -14.87 26.53
CA GLU A 31 11.88 -13.94 26.94
C GLU A 31 10.70 -13.98 25.97
N LEU A 32 10.93 -14.15 24.67
CA LEU A 32 9.87 -14.42 23.69
C LEU A 32 9.23 -15.77 23.97
N GLY A 33 10.04 -16.82 24.21
CA GLY A 33 9.52 -18.14 24.58
C GLY A 33 8.85 -18.19 25.95
N LEU A 34 9.29 -17.36 26.89
CA LEU A 34 8.72 -17.19 28.23
C LEU A 34 7.44 -16.37 28.14
N SER A 35 7.42 -15.24 27.44
CA SER A 35 6.22 -14.43 27.22
C SER A 35 5.17 -15.17 26.39
N GLU A 36 5.55 -15.98 25.41
CA GLU A 36 4.63 -16.90 24.72
C GLU A 36 4.08 -17.95 25.69
N LYS A 37 4.92 -18.54 26.55
CA LYS A 37 4.48 -19.52 27.57
C LYS A 37 3.63 -18.88 28.67
N GLU A 38 3.93 -17.67 29.10
CA GLU A 38 3.18 -16.86 30.07
C GLU A 38 1.84 -16.43 29.48
N PHE A 39 1.82 -16.00 28.21
CA PHE A 39 0.59 -15.72 27.48
C PHE A 39 -0.29 -16.97 27.33
N LEU A 40 0.31 -18.13 27.07
CA LEU A 40 -0.39 -19.42 27.05
C LEU A 40 -0.87 -19.88 28.44
N ALA A 41 -0.14 -19.52 29.51
CA ALA A 41 -0.44 -19.94 30.87
C ALA A 41 -1.50 -19.05 31.56
N GLU A 42 -1.59 -17.75 31.24
CA GLU A 42 -2.50 -16.81 31.92
C GLU A 42 -3.71 -16.32 31.07
N ASP A 43 -3.64 -16.13 29.73
CA ASP A 43 -4.36 -14.95 29.21
C ASP A 43 -5.18 -15.01 27.90
N TYR A 44 -5.87 -16.13 27.63
CA TYR A 44 -7.07 -16.06 26.77
C TYR A 44 -8.09 -15.04 27.33
N SER A 45 -8.09 -14.83 28.65
CA SER A 45 -8.95 -13.87 29.35
C SER A 45 -8.65 -12.42 28.98
N LEU A 46 -7.37 -12.01 28.93
CA LEU A 46 -6.95 -10.68 28.48
C LEU A 46 -7.28 -10.45 27.01
N LEU A 47 -7.03 -11.44 26.14
CA LEU A 47 -7.42 -11.33 24.74
C LEU A 47 -8.93 -11.09 24.57
N ILE A 48 -9.75 -11.78 25.35
CA ILE A 48 -11.20 -11.57 25.38
C ILE A 48 -11.51 -10.14 25.84
N LYS A 49 -10.92 -9.64 26.93
CA LYS A 49 -11.11 -8.27 27.41
C LYS A 49 -10.74 -7.21 26.36
N ILE A 50 -9.62 -7.39 25.65
CA ILE A 50 -9.21 -6.49 24.56
C ILE A 50 -10.25 -6.48 23.45
N ARG A 51 -10.76 -7.66 23.06
CA ARG A 51 -11.81 -7.78 22.04
C ARG A 51 -13.13 -7.14 22.49
N GLU A 52 -13.55 -7.36 23.73
CA GLU A 52 -14.75 -6.74 24.30
C GLU A 52 -14.64 -5.21 24.34
N TYR A 53 -13.48 -4.70 24.75
CA TYR A 53 -13.20 -3.26 24.72
C TYR A 53 -13.32 -2.70 23.30
N GLN A 54 -12.72 -3.38 22.32
CA GLN A 54 -12.78 -2.96 20.91
C GLN A 54 -14.22 -2.97 20.39
N ILE A 55 -14.98 -4.04 20.65
CA ILE A 55 -16.40 -4.14 20.27
C ILE A 55 -17.21 -3.00 20.93
N GLY A 56 -16.99 -2.75 22.22
CA GLY A 56 -17.64 -1.68 22.95
C GLY A 56 -17.33 -0.30 22.35
N PHE A 57 -16.08 -0.07 21.96
CA PHE A 57 -15.67 1.15 21.26
C PHE A 57 -16.38 1.29 19.91
N THR A 58 -16.36 0.27 19.06
CA THR A 58 -17.00 0.31 17.74
C THR A 58 -18.51 0.49 17.83
N ASN A 59 -19.15 -0.11 18.85
CA ASN A 59 -20.59 0.07 19.10
C ASN A 59 -20.93 1.52 19.45
N ARG A 60 -20.15 2.17 20.32
CA ARG A 60 -20.33 3.59 20.64
C ARG A 60 -20.10 4.47 19.43
N LEU A 61 -19.06 4.19 18.64
CA LEU A 61 -18.76 4.90 17.40
C LEU A 61 -19.93 4.81 16.41
N MET A 62 -20.46 3.60 16.17
CA MET A 62 -21.60 3.40 15.29
C MET A 62 -22.87 4.03 15.85
N HIS A 63 -23.09 4.00 17.16
CA HIS A 63 -24.23 4.70 17.78
C HIS A 63 -24.17 6.21 17.52
N SER A 64 -23.01 6.83 17.67
CA SER A 64 -22.82 8.27 17.47
C SER A 64 -22.78 8.71 16.00
N TYR A 65 -22.22 7.90 15.11
CA TYR A 65 -21.90 8.29 13.73
C TYR A 65 -22.53 7.40 12.65
N SER A 66 -23.51 6.57 12.99
CA SER A 66 -24.17 5.67 12.02
C SER A 66 -24.66 6.39 10.77
N LYS A 67 -25.37 7.50 10.93
CA LYS A 67 -25.96 8.25 9.82
C LYS A 67 -24.91 8.76 8.80
N PRO A 68 -23.88 9.55 9.19
CA PRO A 68 -22.87 10.00 8.24
C PRO A 68 -22.06 8.85 7.63
N ILE A 69 -21.83 7.75 8.37
CA ILE A 69 -21.17 6.55 7.82
C ILE A 69 -22.05 5.93 6.73
N GLN A 70 -23.34 5.75 6.97
CA GLN A 70 -24.29 5.21 5.98
C GLN A 70 -24.37 6.09 4.73
N ASP A 71 -24.40 7.42 4.90
CA ASP A 71 -24.44 8.34 3.77
C ASP A 71 -23.18 8.22 2.90
N LEU A 72 -22.01 8.02 3.52
CA LEU A 72 -20.76 7.75 2.81
C LEU A 72 -20.77 6.38 2.13
N GLU A 73 -21.29 5.32 2.78
CA GLU A 73 -21.46 3.99 2.17
C GLU A 73 -22.31 4.08 0.90
N ILE A 74 -23.47 4.74 0.97
CA ILE A 74 -24.36 4.96 -0.16
C ILE A 74 -23.66 5.73 -1.29
N PHE A 75 -22.94 6.80 -0.95
CA PHE A 75 -22.21 7.59 -1.94
C PHE A 75 -21.18 6.74 -2.70
N ILE A 76 -20.42 5.90 -2.00
CA ILE A 76 -19.44 5.01 -2.63
C ILE A 76 -20.12 4.01 -3.57
N GLU A 77 -21.26 3.43 -3.18
CA GLU A 77 -21.99 2.50 -4.03
C GLU A 77 -22.56 3.18 -5.29
N ILE A 78 -22.98 4.45 -5.18
CA ILE A 78 -23.35 5.26 -6.35
C ILE A 78 -22.15 5.45 -7.27
N CYS A 79 -20.98 5.83 -6.74
CA CYS A 79 -19.76 5.98 -7.53
C CYS A 79 -19.37 4.68 -8.27
N LYS A 80 -19.40 3.53 -7.58
CA LYS A 80 -19.16 2.21 -8.19
C LYS A 80 -20.15 1.93 -9.33
N SER A 81 -21.44 2.19 -9.09
CA SER A 81 -22.50 2.00 -10.07
C SER A 81 -22.29 2.86 -11.32
N ILE A 82 -21.86 4.12 -11.15
CA ILE A 82 -21.50 5.00 -12.27
C ILE A 82 -20.36 4.37 -13.09
N GLY A 83 -19.29 3.90 -12.44
CA GLY A 83 -18.16 3.25 -13.11
C GLY A 83 -18.57 2.03 -13.93
N ILE A 84 -19.40 1.15 -13.36
CA ILE A 84 -19.94 -0.05 -14.04
C ILE A 84 -20.77 0.37 -15.26
N ASN A 85 -21.66 1.34 -15.10
CA ASN A 85 -22.52 1.83 -16.18
C ASN A 85 -21.71 2.44 -17.33
N ILE A 86 -20.67 3.23 -17.02
CA ILE A 86 -19.76 3.78 -18.03
C ILE A 86 -19.00 2.67 -18.75
N HIS A 87 -18.47 1.69 -18.00
CA HIS A 87 -17.73 0.58 -18.59
C HIS A 87 -18.60 -0.23 -19.57
N ASN A 88 -19.84 -0.54 -19.20
CA ASN A 88 -20.77 -1.29 -20.04
C ASN A 88 -21.14 -0.53 -21.33
N ARG A 89 -21.22 0.80 -21.28
CA ARG A 89 -21.52 1.64 -22.46
C ARG A 89 -20.34 1.77 -23.42
N ILE A 90 -19.12 1.68 -22.91
CA ILE A 90 -17.89 2.04 -23.63
C ILE A 90 -16.91 0.85 -23.64
N VAL A 91 -17.44 -0.38 -23.64
CA VAL A 91 -16.64 -1.61 -23.45
C VAL A 91 -15.59 -1.83 -24.54
N ASN A 92 -15.85 -1.31 -25.75
CA ASN A 92 -14.98 -1.46 -26.92
C ASN A 92 -13.91 -0.37 -27.03
N ASN A 93 -13.94 0.65 -26.16
CA ASN A 93 -12.91 1.68 -26.18
C ASN A 93 -11.64 1.14 -25.50
N LYS A 94 -10.55 1.11 -26.27
CA LYS A 94 -9.26 0.59 -25.83
C LYS A 94 -8.18 1.67 -25.78
N THR A 95 -8.55 2.95 -25.74
CA THR A 95 -7.54 4.01 -25.62
C THR A 95 -6.83 3.93 -24.28
N SER A 96 -5.56 4.34 -24.24
CA SER A 96 -4.73 4.29 -23.04
C SER A 96 -5.34 5.14 -21.92
N LYS A 97 -5.95 6.28 -22.25
CA LYS A 97 -6.69 7.13 -21.33
C LYS A 97 -7.87 6.42 -20.71
N PHE A 98 -8.71 5.75 -21.50
CA PHE A 98 -9.88 5.06 -20.95
C PHE A 98 -9.46 3.93 -20.02
N ILE A 99 -8.47 3.13 -20.42
CA ILE A 99 -7.92 2.05 -19.60
C ILE A 99 -7.37 2.61 -18.28
N THR A 100 -6.59 3.68 -18.35
CA THR A 100 -5.96 4.30 -17.17
C THR A 100 -6.98 4.90 -16.22
N LEU A 101 -7.92 5.71 -16.71
CA LEU A 101 -8.97 6.30 -15.89
C LEU A 101 -9.88 5.24 -15.28
N LYS A 102 -10.16 4.14 -15.99
CA LYS A 102 -10.88 2.99 -15.44
C LYS A 102 -10.11 2.37 -14.28
N ARG A 103 -8.81 2.10 -14.43
CA ARG A 103 -7.95 1.55 -13.37
C ARG A 103 -7.91 2.46 -12.14
N LEU A 104 -7.74 3.77 -12.35
CA LEU A 104 -7.72 4.74 -11.26
C LEU A 104 -9.06 4.87 -10.55
N HIS A 105 -10.18 4.84 -11.29
CA HIS A 105 -11.51 4.81 -10.69
C HIS A 105 -11.74 3.55 -9.83
N GLN A 106 -11.34 2.37 -10.33
CA GLN A 106 -11.41 1.13 -9.56
C GLN A 106 -10.57 1.21 -8.28
N LYS A 107 -9.34 1.73 -8.36
CA LYS A 107 -8.47 1.99 -7.21
C LYS A 107 -9.14 2.96 -6.22
N SER A 108 -9.74 4.04 -6.69
CA SER A 108 -10.47 4.99 -5.85
C SER A 108 -11.65 4.33 -5.11
N CYS A 109 -12.43 3.47 -5.78
CA CYS A 109 -13.51 2.73 -5.13
C CYS A 109 -13.00 1.76 -4.05
N LEU A 110 -11.85 1.12 -4.27
CA LEU A 110 -11.19 0.27 -3.28
C LEU A 110 -10.73 1.09 -2.07
N LEU A 111 -10.00 2.18 -2.30
CA LEU A 111 -9.54 3.10 -1.25
C LEU A 111 -10.71 3.62 -0.41
N SER A 112 -11.81 4.00 -1.04
CA SER A 112 -13.01 4.44 -0.32
C SER A 112 -13.61 3.35 0.56
N SER A 113 -13.56 2.08 0.12
CA SER A 113 -14.03 0.95 0.91
C SER A 113 -13.10 0.68 2.11
N GLU A 114 -11.79 0.80 1.93
CA GLU A 114 -10.79 0.74 3.01
C GLU A 114 -11.00 1.85 4.05
N ILE A 115 -11.24 3.08 3.59
CA ILE A 115 -11.53 4.24 4.43
C ILE A 115 -12.72 3.94 5.36
N ILE A 116 -13.82 3.45 4.81
CA ILE A 116 -15.01 3.11 5.60
C ILE A 116 -14.70 2.01 6.61
N TYR A 117 -13.99 0.96 6.19
CA TYR A 117 -13.61 -0.12 7.09
C TYR A 117 -12.78 0.39 8.27
N LEU A 118 -11.80 1.26 8.02
CA LEU A 118 -10.94 1.85 9.04
C LEU A 118 -11.71 2.79 9.98
N ILE A 119 -12.62 3.61 9.44
CA ILE A 119 -13.50 4.47 10.26
C ILE A 119 -14.36 3.62 11.20
N LYS A 120 -15.02 2.58 10.68
CA LYS A 120 -15.87 1.66 11.47
C LYS A 120 -15.05 0.88 12.50
N GLY A 121 -13.79 0.59 12.20
CA GLY A 121 -12.84 -0.05 13.11
C GLY A 121 -12.21 0.88 14.16
N GLY A 122 -12.44 2.19 14.10
CA GLY A 122 -11.86 3.15 15.05
C GLY A 122 -10.45 3.63 14.73
N TYR A 123 -9.94 3.36 13.52
CA TYR A 123 -8.57 3.68 13.12
C TYR A 123 -8.49 5.01 12.35
N ALA A 124 -8.81 6.12 13.02
CA ALA A 124 -8.94 7.44 12.39
C ALA A 124 -7.68 7.88 11.63
N SER A 125 -6.50 7.74 12.22
CA SER A 125 -5.22 8.12 11.59
C SER A 125 -4.93 7.29 10.33
N ALA A 126 -5.24 6.00 10.35
CA ALA A 126 -5.08 5.14 9.19
C ALA A 126 -6.10 5.50 8.09
N ALA A 127 -7.34 5.80 8.46
CA ALA A 127 -8.35 6.28 7.52
C ALA A 127 -7.92 7.59 6.84
N LEU A 128 -7.34 8.53 7.59
CA LEU A 128 -6.79 9.78 7.04
C LEU A 128 -5.65 9.54 6.04
N ALA A 129 -4.76 8.59 6.32
CA ALA A 129 -3.72 8.21 5.36
C ALA A 129 -4.34 7.69 4.04
N ARG A 130 -5.41 6.89 4.11
CA ARG A 130 -6.12 6.43 2.91
C ARG A 130 -6.88 7.55 2.19
N TRP A 131 -7.45 8.51 2.91
CA TRP A 131 -8.03 9.72 2.31
C TRP A 131 -7.00 10.51 1.50
N ARG A 132 -5.77 10.64 2.02
CA ARG A 132 -4.68 11.29 1.29
C ARG A 132 -4.36 10.54 -0.02
N THR A 133 -4.22 9.23 0.03
CA THR A 133 -3.99 8.41 -1.17
C THR A 133 -5.14 8.52 -2.18
N LEU A 134 -6.39 8.62 -1.72
CA LEU A 134 -7.56 8.83 -2.58
C LEU A 134 -7.51 10.22 -3.25
N LEU A 135 -7.11 11.26 -2.53
CA LEU A 135 -6.92 12.60 -3.09
C LEU A 135 -5.83 12.61 -4.16
N GLU A 136 -4.65 12.04 -3.87
CA GLU A 136 -3.53 11.92 -4.82
C GLU A 136 -3.98 11.15 -6.08
N THR A 137 -4.69 10.03 -5.91
CA THR A 137 -5.24 9.24 -7.03
C THR A 137 -6.23 10.06 -7.86
N SER A 138 -7.06 10.87 -7.21
CA SER A 138 -8.05 11.74 -7.88
C SER A 138 -7.39 12.87 -8.67
N ILE A 139 -6.32 13.46 -8.13
CA ILE A 139 -5.53 14.50 -8.82
C ILE A 139 -4.86 13.92 -10.07
N VAL A 140 -4.22 12.74 -9.94
CA VAL A 140 -3.62 12.05 -11.09
C VAL A 140 -4.68 11.71 -12.15
N SER A 141 -5.85 11.22 -11.73
CA SER A 141 -6.97 10.92 -12.64
C SER A 141 -7.43 12.16 -13.39
N LEU A 142 -7.60 13.29 -12.70
CA LEU A 142 -8.00 14.55 -13.31
C LEU A 142 -6.95 15.06 -14.29
N PHE A 143 -5.67 15.02 -13.90
CA PHE A 143 -4.56 15.45 -14.76
C PHE A 143 -4.51 14.65 -16.07
N LEU A 144 -4.64 13.32 -16.00
CA LEU A 144 -4.68 12.45 -17.18
C LEU A 144 -5.92 12.66 -18.04
N ALA A 145 -7.08 12.92 -17.42
CA ALA A 145 -8.31 13.19 -18.15
C ALA A 145 -8.23 14.46 -19.00
N LEU A 146 -7.56 15.50 -18.48
CA LEU A 146 -7.39 16.80 -19.12
C LEU A 146 -6.31 16.84 -20.22
N ASN A 147 -5.44 15.82 -20.28
CA ASN A 147 -4.32 15.74 -21.24
C ASN A 147 -4.59 14.75 -22.38
N ASN A 148 -3.63 14.54 -23.28
CA ASN A 148 -3.79 13.64 -24.44
C ASN A 148 -3.71 12.14 -24.06
N ASP A 149 -4.02 11.26 -25.02
CA ASP A 149 -3.99 9.80 -24.80
C ASP A 149 -2.56 9.27 -24.58
N GLU A 150 -1.59 9.88 -25.25
CA GLU A 150 -0.16 9.54 -25.15
C GLU A 150 0.36 9.68 -23.71
N LEU A 151 -0.06 10.72 -22.98
CA LEU A 151 0.31 10.88 -21.57
C LEU A 151 -0.22 9.73 -20.70
N SER A 152 -1.42 9.22 -21.02
CA SER A 152 -1.97 8.07 -20.31
C SER A 152 -1.23 6.77 -20.67
N GLU A 153 -0.73 6.64 -21.91
CA GLU A 153 0.16 5.53 -22.29
C GLU A 153 1.47 5.59 -21.51
N LYS A 154 2.12 6.78 -21.44
CA LYS A 154 3.32 6.99 -20.62
C LYS A 154 3.07 6.63 -19.15
N TYR A 155 1.91 6.99 -18.60
CA TYR A 155 1.54 6.63 -17.23
C TYR A 155 1.44 5.10 -17.03
N LEU A 156 0.85 4.37 -17.98
CA LEU A 156 0.77 2.90 -17.92
C LEU A 156 2.15 2.26 -18.02
N ASP A 157 2.97 2.72 -18.96
CA ASP A 157 4.32 2.20 -19.18
C ASP A 157 5.26 2.46 -17.99
N TYR A 158 4.99 3.51 -17.21
CA TYR A 158 5.73 3.83 -15.99
C TYR A 158 5.56 2.79 -14.87
N GLU A 159 4.55 1.92 -14.94
CA GLU A 159 4.42 0.75 -14.06
C GLU A 159 5.67 -0.13 -14.07
N ILE A 160 6.35 -0.24 -15.22
CA ILE A 160 7.60 -1.01 -15.36
C ILE A 160 8.76 -0.37 -14.57
N ILE A 161 8.80 0.98 -14.50
CA ILE A 161 9.80 1.70 -13.72
C ILE A 161 9.63 1.41 -12.23
N GLU A 162 8.39 1.45 -11.74
CA GLU A 162 8.09 1.17 -10.33
C GLU A 162 8.34 -0.31 -9.99
N ARG A 163 7.92 -1.25 -10.84
CA ARG A 163 8.26 -2.69 -10.68
C ARG A 163 9.76 -2.92 -10.60
N LYS A 164 10.56 -2.20 -11.39
CA LYS A 164 12.02 -2.29 -11.33
C LYS A 164 12.58 -1.74 -10.02
N LYS A 165 12.07 -0.61 -9.53
CA LYS A 165 12.46 -0.04 -8.22
C LYS A 165 12.14 -1.01 -7.09
N GLU A 166 10.95 -1.61 -7.10
CA GLU A 166 10.53 -2.62 -6.13
C GLU A 166 11.43 -3.85 -6.14
N LEU A 167 11.75 -4.37 -7.34
CA LEU A 167 12.66 -5.50 -7.49
C LEU A 167 14.05 -5.19 -6.91
N ASN A 168 14.61 -4.02 -7.21
CA ASN A 168 15.92 -3.61 -6.70
C ASN A 168 15.90 -3.53 -5.17
N SER A 169 14.91 -2.85 -4.60
CA SER A 169 14.73 -2.75 -3.15
C SER A 169 14.60 -4.13 -2.50
N TYR A 170 13.88 -5.05 -3.14
CA TYR A 170 13.76 -6.42 -2.65
C TYR A 170 15.12 -7.15 -2.65
N LEU A 171 15.83 -7.15 -3.78
CA LEU A 171 17.12 -7.83 -3.93
C LEU A 171 18.21 -7.25 -3.02
N GLU A 172 18.19 -5.94 -2.77
CA GLU A 172 19.12 -5.27 -1.85
C GLU A 172 18.93 -5.73 -0.39
N ASN A 173 17.71 -6.10 -0.01
CA ASN A 173 17.34 -6.38 1.38
C ASN A 173 17.03 -7.86 1.66
N ILE A 174 16.96 -8.72 0.65
CA ILE A 174 16.50 -10.10 0.78
C ILE A 174 17.30 -10.93 1.79
N ASP A 175 18.63 -10.91 1.70
CA ASP A 175 19.50 -11.72 2.56
C ASP A 175 19.42 -11.24 4.02
N PHE A 176 19.21 -9.93 4.22
CA PHE A 176 19.05 -9.33 5.54
C PHE A 176 17.69 -9.67 6.17
N LEU A 177 16.62 -9.65 5.37
CA LEU A 177 15.26 -9.93 5.83
C LEU A 177 14.96 -11.43 5.92
N GLY A 178 15.77 -12.29 5.29
CA GLY A 178 15.56 -13.73 5.24
C GLY A 178 14.35 -14.14 4.39
N PHE A 179 14.02 -13.35 3.37
CA PHE A 179 12.90 -13.63 2.46
C PHE A 179 13.30 -14.61 1.34
N GLU A 180 12.29 -15.16 0.66
CA GLU A 180 12.49 -16.12 -0.43
C GLU A 180 13.09 -15.47 -1.68
N LYS A 181 13.96 -16.19 -2.39
CA LYS A 181 14.57 -15.69 -3.63
C LYS A 181 13.55 -15.65 -4.77
N ILE A 182 13.50 -14.51 -5.46
CA ILE A 182 12.73 -14.37 -6.71
C ILE A 182 13.45 -15.15 -7.81
N ASP A 183 12.71 -15.87 -8.65
CA ASP A 183 13.25 -16.59 -9.82
C ASP A 183 14.02 -15.63 -10.75
N LEU A 184 15.21 -16.05 -11.19
CA LEU A 184 16.06 -15.33 -12.11
C LEU A 184 15.36 -15.00 -13.43
N ASN A 185 14.46 -15.86 -13.90
CA ASN A 185 13.70 -15.60 -15.13
C ASN A 185 12.83 -14.34 -14.98
N ILE A 186 12.11 -14.21 -13.86
CA ILE A 186 11.26 -13.04 -13.56
C ILE A 186 12.12 -11.78 -13.44
N GLN A 187 13.29 -11.89 -12.81
CA GLN A 187 14.22 -10.76 -12.70
C GLN A 187 14.66 -10.27 -14.09
N GLN A 188 14.99 -11.21 -14.97
CA GLN A 188 15.45 -10.90 -16.33
C GLN A 188 14.32 -10.36 -17.22
N GLU A 189 13.08 -10.85 -17.06
CA GLU A 189 11.91 -10.28 -17.71
C GLU A 189 11.71 -8.80 -17.35
N ILE A 190 11.75 -8.46 -16.06
CA ILE A 190 11.62 -7.08 -15.60
C ILE A 190 12.74 -6.19 -16.14
N GLU A 191 13.99 -6.70 -16.21
CA GLU A 191 15.12 -5.95 -16.77
C GLU A 191 14.98 -5.68 -18.27
N ASN A 192 14.47 -6.67 -19.01
CA ASN A 192 14.22 -6.53 -20.45
C ASN A 192 13.11 -5.50 -20.70
N GLU A 193 11.99 -5.58 -19.97
CA GLU A 193 10.90 -4.61 -20.04
C GLU A 193 11.40 -3.19 -19.71
N TYR A 194 12.19 -3.05 -18.65
CA TYR A 194 12.78 -1.78 -18.23
C TYR A 194 13.67 -1.17 -19.33
N SER A 195 14.53 -1.98 -19.93
CA SER A 195 15.42 -1.54 -21.01
C SER A 195 14.64 -1.09 -22.25
N LEU A 196 13.55 -1.78 -22.59
CA LEU A 196 12.67 -1.40 -23.70
C LEU A 196 11.99 -0.05 -23.45
N ILE A 197 11.49 0.19 -22.23
CA ILE A 197 10.87 1.47 -21.86
C ILE A 197 11.86 2.63 -21.93
N LEU A 198 13.10 2.45 -21.45
CA LEU A 198 14.13 3.49 -21.55
C LEU A 198 14.59 3.75 -22.99
N ASN A 199 14.56 2.75 -23.86
CA ASN A 199 14.82 2.95 -25.29
C ASN A 199 13.68 3.70 -25.97
N LYS A 200 12.43 3.50 -25.54
CA LYS A 200 11.23 4.16 -26.08
C LYS A 200 11.16 5.64 -25.66
N TYR A 201 11.35 5.95 -24.39
CA TYR A 201 11.13 7.30 -23.83
C TYR A 201 12.40 8.05 -23.42
N GLY A 202 13.56 7.40 -23.49
CA GLY A 202 14.83 7.98 -23.09
C GLY A 202 15.15 7.81 -21.61
N LYS A 203 16.39 8.17 -21.24
CA LYS A 203 16.95 7.90 -19.90
C LYS A 203 16.28 8.66 -18.76
N ASN A 204 15.65 9.81 -19.04
CA ASN A 204 15.01 10.64 -18.01
C ASN A 204 13.69 10.04 -17.50
N PHE A 205 13.10 9.09 -18.25
CA PHE A 205 11.84 8.46 -17.89
C PHE A 205 11.92 7.64 -16.58
N LYS A 206 13.12 7.22 -16.17
CA LYS A 206 13.32 6.48 -14.90
C LYS A 206 13.17 7.34 -13.64
N ASN A 207 13.22 8.67 -13.78
CA ASN A 207 13.15 9.58 -12.65
C ASN A 207 11.73 9.60 -12.08
N ASP A 208 11.59 10.10 -10.85
CA ASP A 208 10.27 10.25 -10.24
C ASP A 208 9.37 11.13 -11.11
N TYR A 209 8.16 10.66 -11.38
CA TYR A 209 7.21 11.29 -12.30
C TYR A 209 7.74 11.50 -13.73
N GLY A 210 8.71 10.69 -14.18
CA GLY A 210 9.28 10.76 -15.53
C GLY A 210 8.25 10.62 -16.65
N TRP A 211 7.09 10.02 -16.37
CA TRP A 211 5.96 9.96 -17.31
C TRP A 211 5.27 11.31 -17.56
N ALA A 212 5.44 12.29 -16.68
CA ALA A 212 4.80 13.61 -16.73
C ALA A 212 5.79 14.76 -16.94
N SER A 213 7.10 14.49 -17.04
CA SER A 213 8.15 15.52 -17.00
C SER A 213 8.06 16.59 -18.09
N GLU A 214 7.44 16.28 -19.23
CA GLU A 214 7.27 17.21 -20.36
C GLU A 214 6.08 18.17 -20.20
N ASN A 215 5.24 17.99 -19.17
CA ASN A 215 4.03 18.79 -18.95
C ASN A 215 4.11 19.70 -17.71
N PHE A 216 5.27 19.78 -17.08
CA PHE A 216 5.56 20.70 -15.97
C PHE A 216 6.60 21.72 -16.44
N ASP A 217 6.19 22.64 -17.30
CA ASP A 217 6.92 23.87 -17.66
C ASP A 217 6.32 25.07 -16.92
#